data_AF-A0A7C9MKC0-F1
#
_entry.id   AF-A0A7C9MKC0-F1
#
_cell.length_a   1.000
_cell.length_b   1.000
_cell.length_c   1.000
_cell.angle_alpha   90.00
_cell.angle_beta   90.00
_cell.angle_gamma   90.00
#
_symmetry.space_group_name_H-M   'P 1'
#
loop_
_entity.id
_entity.type
_entity.pdbx_description
1 polymer ?
#
loop_
_entity_poly.entity_id
_entity_poly.type
_entity_poly.pdbx_seq_one_letter_code
_entity_poly.pdbx_strand_id
1 'polypeptide(L)' 'MVQKDHDLLQTKDEIFNAFRPIEQLFKIMDTSSVEIYGQLTRSYADVGITLCQSFRQKLDAILTAETGDTENDHR' A
#
# COMPACT_ATOMS: atom_id res chain seq x y z
N MET A 1 -25.71 -6.41 0.73
CA MET A 1 -24.42 -6.47 1.45
C MET A 1 -23.31 -7.01 0.54
N VAL A 2 -23.43 -8.22 -0.03
CA VAL A 2 -22.41 -8.87 -0.90
C VAL A 2 -21.81 -7.99 -2.01
N GLN A 3 -22.60 -7.14 -2.67
CA GLN A 3 -22.12 -6.31 -3.78
C GLN A 3 -21.21 -5.15 -3.31
N LYS A 4 -21.54 -4.54 -2.15
CA LYS A 4 -20.74 -3.45 -1.55
C LYS A 4 -19.35 -3.95 -1.14
N ASP A 5 -19.27 -5.16 -0.60
CA ASP A 5 -18.01 -5.78 -0.17
C ASP A 5 -17.14 -6.15 -1.37
N HIS A 6 -17.74 -6.62 -2.46
CA HIS A 6 -17.03 -6.90 -3.71
C HIS A 6 -16.48 -5.61 -4.35
N ASP A 7 -17.26 -4.53 -4.39
CA ASP A 7 -16.84 -3.25 -4.94
C ASP A 7 -15.68 -2.63 -4.12
N LEU A 8 -15.71 -2.79 -2.80
CA LEU A 8 -14.65 -2.34 -1.90
C LEU A 8 -13.34 -3.12 -2.12
N LEU A 9 -13.43 -4.44 -2.28
CA LEU A 9 -12.27 -5.30 -2.58
C LEU A 9 -11.65 -4.94 -3.94
N GLN A 10 -12.49 -4.74 -4.95
CA GLN A 10 -12.02 -4.33 -6.28
C GLN A 10 -11.33 -2.96 -6.23
N THR A 11 -11.92 -1.99 -5.54
CA THR A 11 -11.35 -0.66 -5.38
C THR A 11 -9.99 -0.72 -4.67
N LYS A 12 -9.86 -1.54 -3.63
CA LYS A 12 -8.59 -1.78 -2.93
C LYS A 12 -7.51 -2.32 -3.88
N ASP A 13 -7.85 -3.33 -4.68
CA ASP A 13 -6.92 -3.93 -5.63
C ASP A 13 -6.51 -2.96 -6.73
N GLU A 14 -7.43 -2.16 -7.24
CA GLU A 14 -7.15 -1.10 -8.23
C GLU A 14 -6.16 -0.06 -7.67
N ILE A 15 -6.39 0.40 -6.43
CA ILE A 15 -5.48 1.33 -5.75
C ILE A 15 -4.10 0.68 -5.55
N PHE A 16 -4.03 -0.55 -5.07
CA PHE A 16 -2.75 -1.25 -4.90
C PHE A 16 -2.00 -1.43 -6.22
N ASN A 17 -2.72 -1.76 -7.30
CA ASN A 17 -2.13 -1.90 -8.61
C ASN A 17 -1.61 -0.57 -9.16
N ALA A 18 -2.32 0.54 -8.94
CA ALA A 18 -1.88 1.88 -9.32
C ALA A 18 -0.59 2.31 -8.59
N PHE A 19 -0.42 1.91 -7.33
CA PHE A 19 0.79 2.21 -6.53
C PHE A 19 1.93 1.19 -6.71
N ARG A 20 1.70 0.08 -7.43
CA ARG A 20 2.73 -0.95 -7.64
C ARG A 20 3.99 -0.44 -8.34
N PRO A 21 3.92 0.41 -9.38
CA PRO A 21 5.11 0.88 -10.09
C PRO A 21 6.08 1.67 -9.19
N ILE A 22 5.55 2.52 -8.29
CA ILE A 22 6.40 3.30 -7.38
C ILE A 22 7.08 2.41 -6.33
N GLU A 23 6.40 1.38 -5.84
CA GLU A 23 7.03 0.40 -4.95
C GLU A 23 8.13 -0.40 -5.67
N GLN A 24 7.90 -0.80 -6.93
CA GLN A 24 8.90 -1.49 -7.74
C GLN A 24 10.14 -0.61 -7.95
N LEU A 25 9.97 0.69 -8.14
CA LEU A 25 11.09 1.63 -8.24
C LEU A 25 11.95 1.59 -6.97
N PHE A 26 11.34 1.67 -5.78
CA PHE A 26 12.10 1.61 -4.53
C PHE A 26 12.78 0.25 -4.32
N LYS A 27 12.17 -0.87 -4.75
CA LYS A 27 12.81 -2.19 -4.71
C LYS A 27 14.02 -2.29 -5.64
N ILE A 28 13.96 -1.67 -6.82
CA ILE A 28 15.11 -1.58 -7.72
C ILE A 28 16.22 -0.74 -7.08
N MET A 29 15.87 0.37 -6.43
CA MET A 29 16.84 1.21 -5.72
C MET A 29 17.49 0.47 -4.53
N ASP A 30 16.76 -0.39 -3.82
CA ASP A 30 17.30 -1.17 -2.69
C ASP A 30 18.28 -2.28 -3.15
N THR A 31 18.01 -2.87 -4.31
CA THR A 31 18.84 -3.92 -4.92
C THR A 31 19.99 -3.37 -5.76
N SER A 32 20.05 -2.06 -5.95
CA SER A 32 21.12 -1.39 -6.70
C SER A 32 22.45 -1.45 -5.94
N SER A 33 23.55 -1.72 -6.65
CA SER A 33 24.88 -1.79 -6.04
C SER A 33 25.27 -0.44 -5.44
N VAL A 34 25.60 -0.45 -4.14
CA VAL A 34 26.09 0.72 -3.40
C VAL A 34 27.41 1.24 -3.99
N GLU A 35 28.22 0.36 -4.56
CA GLU A 35 29.50 0.74 -5.20
C GLU A 35 29.27 1.56 -6.48
N ILE A 36 28.14 1.35 -7.16
CA ILE A 36 27.82 1.99 -8.46
C ILE A 36 26.95 3.23 -8.24
N TYR A 37 25.94 3.13 -7.38
CA TYR A 37 24.89 4.15 -7.21
C TYR A 37 24.95 4.89 -5.88
N GLY A 38 25.96 4.59 -5.06
CA GLY A 38 26.18 5.22 -3.77
C GLY A 38 25.15 4.83 -2.71
N GLN A 39 25.45 5.22 -1.47
CA GLN A 39 24.61 4.93 -0.31
C GLN A 39 23.29 5.73 -0.33
N LEU A 40 23.26 6.87 -1.02
CA LEU A 40 22.10 7.75 -1.13
C LEU A 40 20.91 7.05 -1.80
N THR A 41 21.15 6.31 -2.88
CA THR A 41 20.12 5.54 -3.59
C THR A 41 19.44 4.53 -2.66
N ARG A 42 20.24 3.86 -1.81
CA ARG A 42 19.74 2.90 -0.83
C ARG A 42 18.94 3.58 0.28
N SER A 43 19.39 4.73 0.78
CA SER A 43 18.64 5.49 1.79
C SER A 43 17.27 5.94 1.27
N TYR A 44 17.18 6.37 0.01
CA TYR A 44 15.89 6.69 -0.60
C TYR A 44 15.00 5.46 -0.79
N ALA A 45 15.59 4.31 -1.13
CA ALA A 45 14.87 3.05 -1.23
C ALA A 45 14.22 2.67 0.12
N ASP A 46 14.98 2.78 1.21
CA ASP A 46 14.53 2.41 2.55
C ASP A 46 13.35 3.27 3.03
N VAL A 47 13.45 4.59 2.81
CA VAL A 47 12.33 5.53 3.06
C VAL A 47 11.12 5.19 2.19
N GLY A 48 11.34 4.96 0.89
CA GLY A 48 10.28 4.66 -0.06
C GLY A 48 9.53 3.35 0.25
N ILE A 49 10.26 2.29 0.59
CA ILE A 49 9.68 1.00 1.01
C ILE A 49 8.84 1.19 2.27
N THR A 50 9.37 1.92 3.26
CA THR A 50 8.65 2.22 4.51
C THR A 50 7.35 3.00 4.26
N LEU A 51 7.37 3.97 3.34
CA LEU A 51 6.18 4.71 2.93
C LEU A 51 5.15 3.80 2.23
N CYS A 52 5.59 2.91 1.34
CA CYS A 52 4.69 1.95 0.69
C CYS A 52 4.04 0.98 1.69
N GLN A 53 4.77 0.52 2.70
CA GLN A 53 4.22 -0.31 3.78
C GLN A 53 3.19 0.46 4.60
N SER A 54 3.54 1.68 5.01
CA SER A 54 2.65 2.57 5.78
C SER A 54 1.37 2.90 5.02
N PHE A 55 1.47 3.13 3.72
CA PHE A 55 0.33 3.35 2.83
C PHE A 55 -0.64 2.16 2.85
N ARG A 56 -0.14 0.94 2.66
CA ARG A 56 -0.98 -0.27 2.67
C ARG A 56 -1.69 -0.47 3.99
N GLN A 57 -0.97 -0.33 5.11
CA GLN A 57 -1.54 -0.46 6.44
C GLN A 57 -2.65 0.55 6.68
N LYS A 58 -2.45 1.81 6.27
CA LYS A 58 -3.46 2.87 6.40
C LYS A 58 -4.67 2.62 5.50
N LEU A 59 -4.46 2.18 4.26
CA LEU A 59 -5.56 1.85 3.36
C LEU A 59 -6.38 0.68 3.91
N ASP A 60 -5.71 -0.37 4.36
CA ASP A 60 -6.38 -1.52 4.97
C ASP A 60 -7.20 -1.11 6.19
N ALA A 61 -6.67 -0.24 7.06
CA ALA A 61 -7.38 0.27 8.23
C ALA A 61 -8.63 1.09 7.87
N ILE A 62 -8.56 1.93 6.83
CA ILE A 62 -9.72 2.71 6.36
C ILE A 62 -10.83 1.77 5.85
N LEU A 63 -10.46 0.79 5.02
CA LEU A 63 -11.43 -0.13 4.41
C LEU A 63 -12.05 -1.10 5.42
N THR A 64 -11.30 -1.49 6.46
CA THR A 64 -11.83 -2.31 7.57
C THR A 64 -12.67 -1.50 8.56
N ALA A 65 -12.38 -0.20 8.75
CA ALA A 65 -13.22 0.67 9.55
C ALA A 65 -14.60 0.89 8.90
N GLU A 66 -14.67 1.05 7.58
CA GLU A 66 -15.94 1.20 6.85
C GLU A 66 -16.83 -0.04 6.89
N THR A 67 -16.25 -1.23 7.10
CA THR A 67 -17.01 -2.48 7.24
C THR A 67 -17.56 -2.67 8.66
N GLY A 68 -16.88 -2.16 9.70
CA GLY A 68 -17.31 -2.28 11.10
C GLY A 68 -18.49 -1.39 11.54
N ASP A 69 -18.68 -0.23 10.90
CA ASP A 69 -19.78 0.69 11.27
C ASP A 69 -21.16 0.24 10.75
N THR A 70 -21.22 -0.73 9.83
CA THR A 70 -22.50 -1.18 9.25
C THR A 70 -23.17 -2.29 10.07
N GLU A 71 -22.48 -2.90 11.05
CA GLU A 71 -23.01 -4.02 11.84
C GLU A 71 -23.71 -3.58 13.15
N ASN A 72 -23.57 -2.32 13.57
CA ASN A 72 -24.11 -1.84 14.86
C ASN A 72 -25.46 -1.09 14.79
N ASP A 73 -26.11 -0.99 13.64
CA ASP A 73 -27.40 -0.26 13.48
C ASP A 73 -28.65 -1.18 13.44
N HIS A 74 -28.52 -2.43 13.89
CA HIS A 74 -29.63 -3.39 13.94
C HIS A 74 -29.83 -4.03 15.32
N ARG A 75 -29.74 -3.24 16.39
CA ARG A 75 -30.10 -3.73 17.74
C ARG A 75 -30.94 -2.76 18.56
#